data_AF-A0A1S3AC39-F1
#
_entry.id   AF-A0A1S3AC39-F1
#
_cell.length_a   1.000
_cell.length_b   1.000
_cell.length_c   1.000
_cell.angle_alpha   90.00
_cell.angle_beta   90.00
_cell.angle_gamma   90.00
#
_symmetry.space_group_name_H-M   'P 1'
#
loop_
_entity.id
_entity.type
_entity.pdbx_description
1 polymer ?
#
loop_
_entity_poly.entity_id
_entity_poly.type
_entity_poly.pdbx_seq_one_letter_code
_entity_poly.pdbx_strand_id
1 'polypeptide(L)'
;MASLRNASPRLRNYFKEHYIPQVCEALLCGLLVTCPKDPLKYLEKMIILIMENGLEHIRWDMCIDPSMRPMIRRLSETYLEQLFGLDDQLMTPELMIKACTFYTGNLVKTHFCTWRDITIPPVNESEVLAKKLEIANNYNDFRCKRYLFSHWHFYVKDQKERLKASLARLQQLFYSHRLIISLSKWKDKARQKCLRRENKLLLEHEIQLNKWKSKQKINIIEEEFVFPEENVPEPVSDGSEFDISLLPESAILKIFFYLTLRDVIICGQVSHSWMLMTQASSLWNNIDFSLVRSMIPDKYIVSILQRWRLNVLHLNFRGCALRVKTLKSVSKYGY
;
A
#
# COMPACT_ATOMS: atom_id res chain seq x y z
N MET A 1 -62.95 34.14 34.53
CA MET A 1 -64.34 34.62 34.52
C MET A 1 -64.53 35.77 33.50
N ALA A 2 -64.54 35.47 32.20
CA ALA A 2 -64.88 36.45 31.17
C ALA A 2 -66.41 36.73 31.07
N SER A 3 -67.24 35.89 31.70
CA SER A 3 -68.71 35.92 31.58
C SER A 3 -69.41 36.96 32.46
N LEU A 4 -68.77 37.50 33.51
CA LEU A 4 -69.38 38.47 34.43
C LEU A 4 -69.04 39.94 34.12
N ARG A 5 -68.33 40.24 33.02
CA ARG A 5 -68.04 41.64 32.62
C ARG A 5 -69.30 42.47 32.38
N ASN A 6 -70.34 41.84 31.84
CA ASN A 6 -71.64 42.48 31.58
C ASN A 6 -72.66 42.27 32.72
N ALA A 7 -72.25 41.67 33.84
CA ALA A 7 -73.14 41.38 34.96
C ALA A 7 -73.36 42.61 35.84
N SER A 8 -74.53 42.70 36.48
CA SER A 8 -74.85 43.81 37.39
C SER A 8 -73.85 43.87 38.56
N PRO A 9 -73.52 45.08 39.07
CA PRO A 9 -72.58 45.24 40.18
C PRO A 9 -72.96 44.43 41.42
N ARG A 10 -74.27 44.29 41.69
CA ARG A 10 -74.80 43.47 42.78
C ARG A 10 -74.43 42.00 42.63
N LEU A 11 -74.55 41.44 41.43
CA LEU A 11 -74.19 40.05 41.17
C LEU A 11 -72.68 39.82 41.29
N ARG A 12 -71.86 40.78 40.82
CA ARG A 12 -70.40 40.70 40.96
C ARG A 12 -69.97 40.76 42.43
N ASN A 13 -70.60 41.60 43.24
CA ASN A 13 -70.32 41.68 44.68
C ASN A 13 -70.77 40.41 45.40
N TYR A 14 -71.94 39.85 45.07
CA TYR A 14 -72.40 38.58 45.61
C TYR A 14 -71.40 37.44 45.36
N PHE A 15 -70.88 37.31 44.13
CA PHE A 15 -69.88 36.29 43.81
C PHE A 15 -68.56 36.47 44.57
N LYS A 16 -68.17 37.72 44.85
CA LYS A 16 -66.99 38.04 45.65
C LYS A 16 -67.21 37.76 47.14
N GLU A 17 -68.33 38.20 47.70
CA GLU A 17 -68.69 37.99 49.11
C GLU A 17 -68.80 36.51 49.47
N HIS A 18 -69.34 35.70 48.56
CA HIS A 18 -69.52 34.27 48.78
C HIS A 18 -68.37 33.39 48.26
N TYR A 19 -67.25 33.98 47.82
CA TYR A 19 -66.06 33.25 47.32
C TYR A 19 -66.39 32.16 46.29
N ILE A 20 -67.46 32.35 45.51
CA ILE A 20 -67.97 31.36 44.56
C ILE A 20 -66.90 30.95 43.53
N PRO A 21 -66.11 31.87 42.95
CA PRO A 21 -65.02 31.49 42.04
C PRO A 21 -64.03 30.51 42.66
N GLN A 22 -63.62 30.76 43.92
CA GLN A 22 -62.62 29.99 44.64
C GLN A 22 -63.15 28.60 45.02
N VAL A 23 -64.43 28.52 45.41
CA VAL A 23 -65.12 27.24 45.66
C VAL A 23 -65.16 26.41 44.37
N CYS A 24 -65.60 27.00 43.26
CA CYS A 24 -65.66 26.31 41.98
C CYS A 24 -64.27 25.87 41.49
N GLU A 25 -63.25 26.71 41.66
CA GLU A 25 -61.87 26.40 41.29
C GLU A 25 -61.35 25.19 42.08
N ALA A 26 -61.49 25.19 43.41
CA ALA A 26 -61.04 24.08 44.26
C ALA A 26 -61.74 22.76 43.89
N LEU A 27 -63.06 22.79 43.69
CA LEU A 27 -63.85 21.61 43.33
C LEU A 27 -63.50 21.07 41.94
N LEU A 28 -63.35 21.96 40.94
CA LEU A 28 -62.99 21.56 39.58
C LEU A 28 -61.56 21.02 39.52
N CYS A 29 -60.60 21.66 40.21
CA CYS A 29 -59.24 21.16 40.31
C CYS A 29 -59.21 19.77 40.99
N GLY A 30 -59.95 19.59 42.08
CA GLY A 30 -60.09 18.30 42.75
C GLY A 30 -60.67 17.20 41.85
N LEU A 31 -61.72 17.52 41.08
CA LEU A 31 -62.32 16.58 40.13
C LEU A 31 -61.37 16.18 39.01
N LEU A 32 -60.70 17.16 38.40
CA LEU A 32 -59.83 16.94 37.24
C LEU A 32 -58.58 16.14 37.62
N VAL A 33 -58.04 16.38 38.81
CA VAL A 33 -56.82 15.69 39.28
C VAL A 33 -57.14 14.31 39.84
N THR A 34 -58.17 14.17 40.68
CA THR A 34 -58.50 12.90 41.34
C THR A 34 -59.26 11.94 40.40
N CYS A 35 -59.92 12.46 39.36
CA CYS A 35 -60.73 11.72 38.37
C CYS A 35 -61.54 10.55 38.99
N PRO A 36 -62.45 10.85 39.93
CA PRO A 36 -63.20 9.82 40.65
C PRO A 36 -64.18 9.10 39.70
N LYS A 37 -64.40 7.80 39.94
CA LYS A 37 -65.36 6.99 39.16
C LYS A 37 -66.80 7.51 39.23
N ASP A 38 -67.15 8.18 40.33
CA ASP A 38 -68.44 8.85 40.52
C ASP A 38 -68.20 10.32 40.93
N PRO A 39 -68.29 11.27 39.97
CA PRO A 39 -67.96 12.67 40.21
C PRO A 39 -69.00 13.40 41.06
N LEU A 40 -70.27 12.99 41.01
CA LEU A 40 -71.35 13.64 41.76
C LEU A 40 -71.23 13.36 43.25
N LYS A 41 -71.01 12.09 43.62
CA LYS A 41 -70.78 11.69 45.01
C LYS A 41 -69.48 12.28 45.58
N TYR A 42 -68.48 12.48 44.73
CA TYR A 42 -67.24 13.15 45.13
C TYR A 42 -67.47 14.63 45.41
N LEU A 43 -68.15 15.34 44.52
CA LEU A 43 -68.50 16.75 44.70
C LEU A 43 -69.30 16.99 45.97
N GLU A 44 -70.31 16.16 46.23
CA GLU A 44 -71.14 16.26 47.44
C GLU A 44 -70.28 16.20 48.72
N LYS A 45 -69.37 15.21 48.80
CA LYS A 45 -68.44 15.08 49.93
C LYS A 45 -67.52 16.28 50.07
N MET A 46 -67.01 16.80 48.96
CA MET A 46 -66.08 17.94 48.97
C MET A 46 -66.80 19.26 49.30
N ILE A 47 -68.06 19.43 48.90
CA ILE A 47 -68.89 20.57 49.28
C ILE A 47 -69.16 20.54 50.80
N ILE A 48 -69.52 19.38 51.36
CA ILE A 48 -69.70 19.22 52.81
C ILE A 48 -68.40 19.59 53.55
N LEU A 49 -67.25 19.10 53.07
CA LEU A 49 -65.94 19.42 53.63
C LEU A 49 -65.64 20.93 53.59
N ILE A 50 -65.99 21.63 52.51
CA ILE A 50 -65.81 23.09 52.40
C ILE A 50 -66.76 23.83 53.37
N MET A 51 -68.00 23.36 53.51
CA MET A 51 -68.96 23.94 54.45
C MET A 51 -68.51 23.79 55.91
N GLU A 52 -67.93 22.64 56.28
CA GLU A 52 -67.41 22.37 57.63
C GLU A 52 -66.18 23.22 57.98
N ASN A 53 -65.30 23.49 57.02
CA ASN A 53 -64.05 24.24 57.23
C ASN A 53 -64.20 25.76 57.06
N GLY A 54 -65.34 26.23 56.55
CA GLY A 54 -65.62 27.65 56.30
C GLY A 54 -64.97 28.20 55.03
N LEU A 55 -65.52 29.31 54.51
CA LEU A 55 -65.13 29.88 53.21
C LEU A 55 -63.81 30.69 53.26
N GLU A 56 -63.39 31.12 54.46
CA GLU A 56 -62.24 32.04 54.64
C GLU A 56 -60.88 31.40 54.35
N HIS A 57 -60.78 30.07 54.41
CA HIS A 57 -59.54 29.32 54.26
C HIS A 57 -59.50 28.44 52.99
N ILE A 58 -60.39 28.68 52.03
CA ILE A 58 -60.45 27.89 50.79
C ILE A 58 -59.17 28.08 50.00
N ARG A 59 -58.51 26.96 49.71
CA ARG A 59 -57.38 26.88 48.79
C ARG A 59 -57.73 26.00 47.60
N TRP A 60 -57.17 26.32 46.43
CA TRP A 60 -57.37 25.55 45.20
C TRP A 60 -57.00 24.06 45.34
N ASP A 61 -56.04 23.73 46.22
CA ASP A 61 -55.53 22.37 46.47
C ASP A 61 -56.26 21.63 47.60
N MET A 62 -57.31 22.22 48.17
CA MET A 62 -58.03 21.66 49.32
C MET A 62 -58.77 20.36 48.96
N CYS A 63 -59.32 20.28 47.76
CA CYS A 63 -60.03 19.10 47.27
C CYS A 63 -59.13 18.12 46.51
N ILE A 64 -57.80 18.20 46.68
CA ILE A 64 -56.82 17.28 46.07
C ILE A 64 -56.10 16.50 47.17
N ASP A 65 -56.05 15.17 47.03
CA ASP A 65 -55.32 14.30 47.95
C ASP A 65 -53.83 14.73 48.03
N PRO A 66 -53.24 14.87 49.24
CA PRO A 66 -51.86 15.30 49.41
C PRO A 66 -50.83 14.52 48.57
N SER A 67 -51.07 13.25 48.29
CA SER A 67 -50.19 12.40 47.46
C SER A 67 -50.22 12.74 45.96
N MET A 68 -51.31 13.35 45.49
CA MET A 68 -51.57 13.65 44.08
C MET A 68 -51.40 15.14 43.75
N ARG A 69 -50.90 15.93 44.71
CA ARG A 69 -50.70 17.38 44.52
C ARG A 69 -49.57 17.63 43.52
N PRO A 70 -49.84 18.35 42.42
CA PRO A 70 -48.79 18.68 41.47
C PRO A 70 -47.81 19.68 42.11
N MET A 71 -46.50 19.48 41.91
CA MET A 71 -45.44 20.42 42.35
C MET A 71 -45.39 21.67 41.46
N ILE A 72 -46.51 22.37 41.33
CA ILE A 72 -46.60 23.59 40.53
C ILE A 72 -46.54 24.78 41.49
N ARG A 73 -45.56 25.66 41.28
CA ARG A 73 -45.52 26.98 41.94
C ARG A 73 -46.82 27.70 41.59
N ARG A 74 -47.56 28.13 42.62
CA ARG A 74 -48.76 28.97 42.48
C ARG A 74 -48.41 30.14 41.55
N LEU A 75 -48.97 30.16 40.34
CA LEU A 75 -48.99 31.41 39.57
C LEU A 75 -49.70 32.42 40.46
N SER A 76 -49.05 33.56 40.71
CA SER A 76 -49.60 34.60 41.58
C SER A 76 -50.99 34.98 41.10
N GLU A 77 -51.92 35.24 42.03
CA GLU A 77 -53.31 35.65 41.75
C GLU A 77 -53.40 36.72 40.65
N THR A 78 -52.41 37.62 40.61
CA THR A 78 -52.24 38.66 39.59
C THR A 78 -52.24 38.16 38.14
N TYR A 79 -51.71 36.97 37.87
CA TYR A 79 -51.57 36.47 36.49
C TYR A 79 -52.88 35.88 35.97
N LEU A 80 -53.70 35.27 36.84
CA LEU A 80 -55.03 34.80 36.46
C LEU A 80 -56.00 35.97 36.34
N GLU A 81 -55.88 37.00 37.18
CA GLU A 81 -56.62 38.26 37.02
C GLU A 81 -56.30 38.97 35.68
N GLN A 82 -55.02 38.93 35.26
CA GLN A 82 -54.56 39.39 33.94
C GLN A 82 -55.07 38.51 32.79
N LEU A 83 -55.06 37.18 32.93
CA LEU A 83 -55.50 36.26 31.88
C LEU A 83 -57.02 36.29 31.66
N PHE A 84 -57.79 36.51 32.74
CA PHE A 84 -59.25 36.48 32.72
C PHE A 84 -59.91 37.85 32.57
N GLY A 85 -59.12 38.91 32.35
CA GLY A 85 -59.62 40.23 31.97
C GLY A 85 -60.45 40.90 33.06
N LEU A 86 -59.99 40.89 34.31
CA LEU A 86 -60.60 41.75 35.34
C LEU A 86 -60.18 43.21 35.23
N ASP A 87 -59.20 43.50 34.37
CA ASP A 87 -58.78 44.84 33.98
C ASP A 87 -59.30 45.16 32.56
N ASP A 88 -60.26 46.09 32.44
CA ASP A 88 -60.87 46.50 31.17
C ASP A 88 -59.93 47.36 30.30
N GLN A 89 -58.71 47.64 30.76
CA GLN A 89 -57.76 48.54 30.09
C GLN A 89 -56.80 47.87 29.08
N LEU A 90 -56.75 46.53 28.99
CA LEU A 90 -55.65 45.84 28.28
C LEU A 90 -55.96 45.24 26.90
N MET A 91 -57.24 45.08 26.52
CA MET A 91 -57.60 44.65 25.15
C MET A 91 -58.01 45.86 24.31
N THR A 92 -57.02 46.60 23.81
CA THR A 92 -57.27 47.70 22.87
C THR A 92 -57.67 47.15 21.50
N PRO A 93 -58.55 47.85 20.76
CA PRO A 93 -58.94 47.45 19.40
C PRO A 93 -57.74 47.22 18.46
N GLU A 94 -56.66 47.98 18.67
CA GLU A 94 -55.42 47.89 17.91
C GLU A 94 -54.69 46.54 18.11
N LEU A 95 -54.64 46.03 19.34
CA LEU A 95 -54.07 44.72 19.65
C LEU A 95 -54.90 43.59 19.05
N MET A 96 -56.22 43.74 19.04
CA MET A 96 -57.13 42.77 18.43
C MET A 96 -56.99 42.76 16.90
N ILE A 97 -56.89 43.93 16.26
CA ILE A 97 -56.60 44.04 14.82
C ILE A 97 -55.25 43.39 14.50
N LYS A 98 -54.21 43.62 15.32
CA LYS A 98 -52.89 43.03 15.14
C LYS A 98 -52.89 41.50 15.28
N ALA A 99 -53.66 40.96 16.23
CA ALA A 99 -53.82 39.53 16.39
C ALA A 99 -54.58 38.91 15.20
N CYS A 100 -55.65 39.56 14.73
CA CYS A 100 -56.41 39.13 13.56
C CYS A 100 -55.59 39.18 12.28
N THR A 101 -54.82 40.24 12.03
CA THR A 101 -53.95 40.34 10.83
C THR A 101 -52.81 39.35 10.86
N PHE A 102 -52.25 39.06 12.04
CA PHE A 102 -51.24 38.01 12.20
C PHE A 102 -51.82 36.63 11.91
N TYR A 103 -53.00 36.31 12.46
CA TYR A 103 -53.66 35.04 12.26
C TYR A 103 -54.06 34.82 10.79
N THR A 104 -54.66 35.82 10.14
CA THR A 104 -55.03 35.74 8.72
C THR A 104 -53.81 35.68 7.82
N GLY A 105 -52.76 36.47 8.09
CA GLY A 105 -51.50 36.41 7.36
C GLY A 105 -50.83 35.04 7.47
N ASN A 106 -50.86 34.42 8.66
CA ASN A 106 -50.32 33.08 8.86
C ASN A 106 -51.13 32.01 8.11
N LEU A 107 -52.46 32.07 8.18
CA LEU A 107 -53.35 31.17 7.44
C LEU A 107 -53.14 31.27 5.92
N VAL A 108 -53.03 32.50 5.39
CA VAL A 108 -52.75 32.71 3.97
C VAL A 108 -51.39 32.11 3.64
N LYS A 109 -50.34 32.37 4.42
CA LYS A 109 -49.01 31.83 4.16
C LYS A 109 -49.00 30.29 4.17
N THR A 110 -49.62 29.64 5.16
CA THR A 110 -49.62 28.18 5.25
C THR A 110 -50.44 27.54 4.14
N HIS A 111 -51.68 27.99 3.95
CA HIS A 111 -52.58 27.37 2.99
C HIS A 111 -52.25 27.74 1.54
N PHE A 112 -51.86 28.99 1.27
CA PHE A 112 -51.48 29.43 -0.07
C PHE A 112 -50.15 28.83 -0.52
N CYS A 113 -49.13 28.74 0.34
CA CYS A 113 -47.88 28.07 -0.04
C CYS A 113 -48.13 26.59 -0.33
N THR A 114 -48.87 25.89 0.53
CA THR A 114 -49.22 24.49 0.31
C THR A 114 -50.01 24.30 -0.98
N TRP A 115 -51.01 25.15 -1.23
CA TRP A 115 -51.78 25.12 -2.48
C TRP A 115 -50.91 25.39 -3.71
N ARG A 116 -50.04 26.40 -3.66
CA ARG A 116 -49.10 26.73 -4.74
C ARG A 116 -48.18 25.55 -5.04
N ASP A 117 -47.62 24.92 -4.02
CA ASP A 117 -46.67 23.83 -4.16
C ASP A 117 -47.35 22.56 -4.72
N ILE A 118 -48.66 22.38 -4.51
CA ILE A 118 -49.47 21.29 -5.09
C ILE A 118 -49.93 21.62 -6.52
N THR A 119 -50.33 22.88 -6.77
CA THR A 119 -51.01 23.29 -8.01
C THR A 119 -50.03 23.68 -9.11
N ILE A 120 -48.83 24.11 -8.75
CA ILE A 120 -47.72 24.34 -9.67
C ILE A 120 -46.77 23.14 -9.54
N PRO A 121 -46.98 22.05 -10.31
CA PRO A 121 -46.07 20.92 -10.27
C PRO A 121 -44.65 21.36 -10.64
N PRO A 122 -43.61 20.78 -10.04
CA PRO A 122 -42.21 21.10 -10.33
C PRO A 122 -41.78 20.48 -11.67
N VAL A 123 -42.50 20.81 -12.75
CA VAL A 123 -42.21 20.36 -14.12
C VAL A 123 -40.76 20.69 -14.49
N ASN A 124 -40.25 21.83 -14.01
CA ASN A 124 -38.86 22.22 -14.18
C ASN A 124 -37.86 21.33 -13.41
N GLU A 125 -38.21 20.79 -12.23
CA GLU A 125 -37.27 19.97 -11.45
C GLU A 125 -37.09 18.59 -12.07
N SER A 126 -38.19 17.98 -12.54
CA SER A 126 -38.16 16.71 -13.26
C SER A 126 -37.33 16.82 -14.55
N GLU A 127 -37.54 17.88 -15.34
CA GLU A 127 -36.75 18.15 -16.55
C GLU A 127 -35.27 18.43 -16.24
N VAL A 128 -34.97 19.18 -15.18
CA VAL A 128 -33.60 19.43 -14.73
C VAL A 128 -32.93 18.14 -14.27
N LEU A 129 -33.65 17.28 -13.56
CA LEU A 129 -33.14 15.98 -13.11
C LEU A 129 -32.88 15.04 -14.31
N ALA A 130 -33.78 15.01 -15.28
CA ALA A 130 -33.62 14.26 -16.52
C ALA A 130 -32.37 14.72 -17.30
N LYS A 131 -32.17 16.04 -17.46
CA LYS A 131 -30.96 16.60 -18.10
C LYS A 131 -29.69 16.23 -17.35
N LYS A 132 -29.69 16.29 -16.01
CA LYS A 132 -28.54 15.89 -15.18
C LYS A 132 -28.22 14.41 -15.35
N LEU A 133 -29.24 13.56 -15.43
CA LEU A 133 -29.10 12.12 -15.61
C LEU A 133 -28.55 11.77 -17.00
N GLU A 134 -28.99 12.48 -18.02
CA GLU A 134 -28.46 12.36 -19.39
C GLU A 134 -26.97 12.75 -19.46
N ILE A 135 -26.59 13.87 -18.84
CA ILE A 135 -25.18 14.30 -18.75
C ILE A 135 -24.34 13.24 -18.02
N ALA A 136 -24.85 12.70 -16.91
CA ALA A 136 -24.15 11.66 -16.14
C ALA A 136 -23.96 10.36 -16.96
N ASN A 137 -24.98 9.94 -17.71
CA ASN A 137 -24.90 8.79 -18.60
C ASN A 137 -23.86 9.00 -19.71
N ASN A 138 -23.90 10.14 -20.39
CA ASN A 138 -22.94 10.49 -21.43
C ASN A 138 -21.51 10.53 -20.89
N TYR A 139 -21.30 11.05 -19.68
CA TYR A 139 -20.00 11.06 -19.02
C TYR A 139 -19.51 9.64 -18.70
N ASN A 140 -20.39 8.78 -18.17
CA ASN A 140 -20.05 7.40 -17.86
C ASN A 140 -19.72 6.59 -19.11
N ASP A 141 -20.50 6.73 -20.19
CA ASP A 141 -20.23 6.09 -21.47
C ASP A 141 -18.90 6.53 -22.07
N PHE A 142 -18.61 7.84 -22.05
CA PHE A 142 -17.33 8.38 -22.48
C PHE A 142 -16.17 7.82 -21.64
N ARG A 143 -16.35 7.77 -20.31
CA ARG A 143 -15.35 7.23 -19.38
C ARG A 143 -15.08 5.75 -19.66
N CYS A 144 -16.11 4.94 -19.87
CA CYS A 144 -15.99 3.52 -20.21
C CYS A 144 -15.25 3.33 -21.54
N LYS A 145 -15.64 4.06 -22.59
CA LYS A 145 -14.97 4.02 -23.90
C LYS A 145 -13.50 4.43 -23.79
N ARG A 146 -13.20 5.49 -23.03
CA ARG A 146 -11.83 5.97 -22.81
C ARG A 146 -10.98 4.96 -22.05
N TYR A 147 -11.54 4.27 -21.06
CA TYR A 147 -10.85 3.22 -20.33
C TYR A 147 -10.48 2.05 -21.26
N LEU A 148 -11.44 1.55 -22.04
CA LEU A 148 -11.20 0.50 -23.02
C LEU A 148 -10.15 0.91 -24.05
N PHE A 149 -10.25 2.13 -24.58
CA PHE A 149 -9.28 2.66 -25.53
C PHE A 149 -7.88 2.79 -24.92
N SER A 150 -7.78 3.25 -23.68
CA SER A 150 -6.49 3.38 -22.98
C SER A 150 -5.84 2.01 -22.76
N HIS A 151 -6.64 1.01 -22.40
CA HIS A 151 -6.17 -0.37 -22.24
C HIS A 151 -5.71 -0.97 -23.57
N TRP A 152 -6.50 -0.79 -24.63
CA TRP A 152 -6.13 -1.22 -25.98
C TRP A 152 -4.86 -0.52 -26.47
N HIS A 153 -4.75 0.79 -26.29
CA HIS A 153 -3.57 1.56 -26.68
C HIS A 153 -2.32 1.09 -25.92
N PHE A 154 -2.44 0.85 -24.61
CA PHE A 154 -1.35 0.28 -23.81
C PHE A 154 -0.93 -1.09 -24.33
N TYR A 155 -1.90 -1.99 -24.58
CA TYR A 155 -1.65 -3.31 -25.14
C TYR A 155 -0.92 -3.24 -26.49
N VAL A 156 -1.41 -2.41 -27.42
CA VAL A 156 -0.79 -2.26 -28.75
C VAL A 156 0.62 -1.69 -28.65
N LYS A 157 0.85 -0.72 -27.75
CA LYS A 157 2.17 -0.16 -27.50
C LYS A 157 3.14 -1.20 -26.95
N ASP A 158 2.73 -1.96 -25.93
CA ASP A 158 3.53 -3.04 -25.35
C ASP A 158 3.86 -4.12 -26.39
N GLN A 159 2.89 -4.54 -27.20
CA GLN A 159 3.13 -5.49 -28.29
C GLN A 159 4.15 -4.98 -29.31
N LYS A 160 4.06 -3.70 -29.69
CA LYS A 160 5.04 -3.08 -30.60
C LYS A 160 6.44 -3.05 -30.00
N GLU A 161 6.57 -2.77 -28.70
CA GLU A 161 7.85 -2.78 -27.98
C GLU A 161 8.43 -4.20 -27.88
N ARG A 162 7.60 -5.20 -27.59
CA ARG A 162 8.01 -6.63 -27.57
C ARG A 162 8.48 -7.12 -28.94
N LEU A 163 7.81 -6.71 -30.02
CA LEU A 163 8.22 -7.03 -31.39
C LEU A 163 9.58 -6.41 -31.71
N LYS A 164 9.78 -5.12 -31.38
CA LYS A 164 11.07 -4.44 -31.54
C LYS A 164 12.19 -5.13 -30.75
N ALA A 165 11.93 -5.49 -29.50
CA ALA A 165 12.91 -6.17 -28.65
C ALA A 165 13.25 -7.57 -29.19
N SER A 166 12.25 -8.33 -29.65
CA SER A 166 12.46 -9.64 -30.26
C SER A 166 13.28 -9.55 -31.54
N LEU A 167 12.99 -8.56 -32.38
CA LEU A 167 13.72 -8.31 -33.63
C LEU A 167 15.18 -7.92 -33.36
N ALA A 168 15.43 -7.06 -32.38
CA ALA A 168 16.79 -6.70 -31.97
C ALA A 168 17.58 -7.92 -31.45
N ARG A 169 16.94 -8.81 -30.68
CA ARG A 169 17.55 -10.07 -30.22
C ARG A 169 17.89 -11.00 -31.39
N LEU A 170 16.99 -11.15 -32.35
CA LEU A 170 17.25 -11.94 -33.55
C LEU A 170 18.42 -11.38 -34.35
N GLN A 171 18.45 -10.06 -34.58
CA GLN A 171 19.57 -9.40 -35.26
C GLN A 171 20.90 -9.62 -34.54
N GLN A 172 20.91 -9.50 -33.21
CA GLN A 172 22.12 -9.78 -32.42
C GLN A 172 22.56 -11.23 -32.54
N LEU A 173 21.63 -12.19 -32.52
CA LEU A 173 21.94 -13.61 -32.74
C LEU A 173 22.55 -13.83 -34.13
N PHE A 174 21.96 -13.28 -35.19
CA PHE A 174 22.51 -13.38 -36.55
C PHE A 174 23.89 -12.74 -36.66
N TYR A 175 24.10 -11.58 -36.05
CA TYR A 175 25.40 -10.92 -36.03
C TYR A 175 26.45 -11.78 -35.31
N SER A 176 26.11 -12.30 -34.12
CA SER A 176 27.00 -13.17 -33.36
C SER A 176 27.35 -14.45 -34.12
N HIS A 177 26.36 -15.06 -34.79
CA HIS A 177 26.57 -16.26 -35.58
C HIS A 177 27.48 -16.00 -36.79
N ARG A 178 27.27 -14.87 -37.49
CA ARG A 178 28.16 -14.44 -38.58
C ARG A 178 29.59 -14.23 -38.08
N LEU A 179 29.78 -13.59 -36.93
CA LEU A 179 31.10 -13.41 -36.33
C LEU A 179 31.75 -14.75 -35.98
N ILE A 180 31.00 -15.69 -35.41
CA ILE A 180 31.51 -17.03 -35.09
C ILE A 180 31.97 -17.74 -36.37
N ILE A 181 31.19 -17.70 -37.45
CA ILE A 181 31.57 -18.28 -38.75
C ILE A 181 32.82 -17.60 -39.32
N SER A 182 32.90 -16.27 -39.25
CA SER A 182 34.08 -15.54 -39.72
C SER A 182 35.34 -15.90 -38.90
N LEU A 183 35.21 -16.00 -37.58
CA LEU A 183 36.29 -16.37 -36.68
C LEU A 183 36.72 -17.84 -36.86
N SER A 184 35.78 -18.76 -37.08
CA SER A 184 36.12 -20.17 -37.32
C SER A 184 36.90 -20.32 -38.63
N LYS A 185 36.43 -19.70 -39.72
CA LYS A 185 37.14 -19.67 -41.01
C LYS A 185 38.53 -19.05 -40.88
N TRP A 186 38.67 -17.97 -40.12
CA TRP A 186 39.97 -17.35 -39.86
C TRP A 186 40.88 -18.30 -39.06
N LYS A 187 40.36 -18.92 -38.01
CA LYS A 187 41.09 -19.87 -37.17
C LYS A 187 41.60 -21.06 -37.99
N ASP A 188 40.77 -21.61 -38.87
CA ASP A 188 41.16 -22.73 -39.74
C ASP A 188 42.29 -22.31 -40.69
N LYS A 189 42.18 -21.12 -41.30
CA LYS A 189 43.22 -20.58 -42.18
C LYS A 189 44.52 -20.30 -41.41
N ALA A 190 44.44 -19.78 -40.19
CA ALA A 190 45.59 -19.55 -39.33
C ALA A 190 46.28 -20.87 -38.94
N ARG A 191 45.49 -21.88 -38.55
CA ARG A 191 45.99 -23.23 -38.24
C ARG A 191 46.67 -23.87 -39.45
N GLN A 192 46.07 -23.81 -40.64
CA GLN A 192 46.70 -24.31 -41.86
C GLN A 192 48.03 -23.61 -42.16
N LYS A 193 48.12 -22.30 -41.93
CA LYS A 193 49.37 -21.55 -42.13
C LYS A 193 50.44 -21.97 -41.11
N CYS A 194 50.06 -22.22 -39.86
CA CYS A 194 50.96 -22.72 -38.82
C CYS A 194 51.49 -24.11 -39.17
N LEU A 195 50.58 -25.04 -39.50
CA LEU A 195 50.93 -26.41 -39.88
C LEU A 195 51.87 -26.45 -41.09
N ARG A 196 51.64 -25.60 -42.11
CA ARG A 196 52.56 -25.49 -43.25
C ARG A 196 53.95 -25.02 -42.85
N ARG A 197 54.07 -24.11 -41.87
CA ARG A 197 55.37 -23.65 -41.37
C ARG A 197 56.08 -24.76 -40.59
N GLU A 198 55.36 -25.45 -39.70
CA GLU A 198 55.88 -26.59 -38.96
C GLU A 198 56.35 -27.71 -39.89
N ASN A 199 55.54 -28.11 -40.87
CA ASN A 199 55.92 -29.13 -41.86
C ASN A 199 57.14 -28.70 -42.68
N LYS A 200 57.25 -27.41 -43.04
CA LYS A 200 58.43 -26.90 -43.74
C LYS A 200 59.69 -27.02 -42.87
N LEU A 201 59.60 -26.64 -41.60
CA LEU A 201 60.71 -26.76 -40.65
C LEU A 201 61.09 -28.23 -40.42
N LEU A 202 60.11 -29.12 -40.24
CA LEU A 202 60.34 -30.56 -40.10
C LEU A 202 61.06 -31.13 -41.33
N LEU A 203 60.64 -30.77 -42.54
CA LEU A 203 61.31 -31.19 -43.77
C LEU A 203 62.75 -30.66 -43.85
N GLU A 204 62.99 -29.40 -43.47
CA GLU A 204 64.34 -28.83 -43.40
C GLU A 204 65.22 -29.58 -42.39
N HIS A 205 64.69 -29.90 -41.20
CA HIS A 205 65.38 -30.70 -40.19
C HIS A 205 65.68 -32.13 -40.68
N GLU A 206 64.75 -32.78 -41.37
CA GLU A 206 64.95 -34.12 -41.94
C GLU A 206 66.05 -34.14 -43.00
N ILE A 207 66.07 -33.14 -43.89
CA ILE A 207 67.15 -32.96 -44.87
C ILE A 207 68.50 -32.77 -44.18
N GLN A 208 68.56 -31.95 -43.12
CA GLN A 208 69.78 -31.76 -42.34
C GLN A 208 70.23 -33.05 -41.65
N LEU A 209 69.30 -33.80 -41.04
CA LEU A 209 69.58 -35.08 -40.39
C LEU A 209 70.12 -36.09 -41.40
N ASN A 210 69.53 -36.18 -42.59
CA ASN A 210 70.00 -37.07 -43.65
C ASN A 210 71.38 -36.67 -44.18
N LYS A 211 71.66 -35.37 -44.31
CA LYS A 211 73.02 -34.86 -44.64
C LYS A 211 74.03 -35.18 -43.54
N TRP A 212 73.63 -35.12 -42.27
CA TRP A 212 74.50 -35.49 -41.16
C TRP A 212 74.76 -37.00 -41.14
N LYS A 213 73.73 -37.84 -41.32
CA LYS A 213 73.87 -39.29 -41.44
C LYS A 213 74.74 -39.72 -42.61
N SER A 214 74.65 -39.04 -43.77
CA SER A 214 75.51 -39.34 -44.92
C SER A 214 76.96 -38.95 -44.65
N LYS A 215 77.22 -37.82 -43.98
CA LYS A 215 78.56 -37.45 -43.50
C LYS A 215 79.10 -38.46 -42.47
N GLN A 216 78.26 -38.93 -41.55
CA GLN A 216 78.65 -39.92 -40.56
C GLN A 216 78.96 -41.28 -41.20
N LYS A 217 78.21 -41.71 -42.23
CA LYS A 217 78.54 -42.91 -43.01
C LYS A 217 79.85 -42.78 -43.78
N ILE A 218 80.21 -41.58 -44.23
CA ILE A 218 81.52 -41.32 -44.87
C ILE A 218 82.63 -41.38 -43.81
N ASN A 219 82.41 -40.83 -42.61
CA ASN A 219 83.37 -40.91 -41.51
C ASN A 219 83.53 -42.33 -40.94
N ILE A 220 82.48 -43.17 -40.95
CA ILE A 220 82.55 -44.58 -40.52
C ILE A 220 83.34 -45.45 -41.52
N ILE A 221 83.46 -45.03 -42.78
CA ILE A 221 84.29 -45.74 -43.77
C ILE A 221 85.78 -45.34 -43.63
N GLU A 222 86.08 -44.20 -43.00
CA GLU A 222 87.47 -43.75 -42.73
C GLU A 222 87.99 -44.16 -41.33
N GLU A 223 87.11 -44.48 -40.37
CA GLU A 223 87.49 -44.99 -39.04
C GLU A 223 87.06 -46.45 -38.87
N GLU A 224 87.79 -47.34 -39.54
CA GLU A 224 87.93 -48.72 -39.08
C GLU A 224 88.78 -48.69 -37.79
N PHE A 225 88.28 -49.35 -36.74
CA PHE A 225 88.92 -49.75 -35.47
C PHE A 225 88.44 -49.11 -34.16
N VAL A 226 88.17 -50.04 -33.23
CA VAL A 226 88.06 -49.97 -31.76
C VAL A 226 86.65 -49.80 -31.17
N PHE A 227 85.99 -50.95 -30.92
CA PHE A 227 85.07 -51.12 -29.79
C PHE A 227 85.87 -51.11 -28.46
N PRO A 228 85.26 -50.65 -27.35
CA PRO A 228 84.80 -51.62 -26.37
C PRO A 228 83.37 -51.37 -25.85
N GLU A 229 82.77 -52.50 -25.44
CA GLU A 229 81.54 -52.65 -24.66
C GLU A 229 81.44 -51.69 -23.47
N GLU A 230 80.25 -51.18 -23.17
CA GLU A 230 79.63 -51.38 -21.84
C GLU A 230 78.20 -50.81 -21.76
N ASN A 231 77.30 -51.69 -21.31
CA ASN A 231 76.14 -51.46 -20.44
C ASN A 231 74.97 -50.61 -20.94
N VAL A 232 73.93 -51.35 -21.34
CA VAL A 232 72.52 -50.95 -21.29
C VAL A 232 72.09 -50.78 -19.82
N PRO A 233 71.36 -49.71 -19.48
CA PRO A 233 70.35 -49.80 -18.45
C PRO A 233 68.95 -49.68 -19.05
N GLU A 234 68.10 -50.62 -18.65
CA GLU A 234 66.66 -50.63 -18.81
C GLU A 234 66.01 -49.30 -18.39
N PRO A 235 64.86 -48.90 -18.97
CA PRO A 235 64.13 -47.72 -18.51
C PRO A 235 63.48 -48.05 -17.16
N VAL A 236 64.16 -47.67 -16.08
CA VAL A 236 63.52 -47.51 -14.77
C VAL A 236 62.44 -46.44 -14.92
N SER A 237 61.20 -46.86 -14.69
CA SER A 237 60.04 -46.01 -14.53
C SER A 237 60.26 -45.07 -13.35
N ASP A 238 60.95 -43.96 -13.60
CA ASP A 238 61.01 -42.87 -12.65
C ASP A 238 59.70 -42.10 -12.79
N GLY A 239 58.74 -42.46 -11.92
CA GLY A 239 57.57 -41.64 -11.66
C GLY A 239 58.02 -40.36 -10.98
N SER A 240 58.68 -39.49 -11.75
CA SER A 240 58.93 -38.10 -11.36
C SER A 240 57.55 -37.46 -11.21
N GLU A 241 57.02 -37.47 -9.98
CA GLU A 241 55.90 -36.62 -9.60
C GLU A 241 56.27 -35.19 -9.98
N PHE A 242 55.62 -34.70 -11.03
CA PHE A 242 55.83 -33.34 -11.50
C PHE A 242 55.34 -32.37 -10.43
N ASP A 243 56.28 -31.77 -9.69
CA ASP A 243 55.96 -30.75 -8.73
C ASP A 243 55.79 -29.38 -9.42
N ILE A 244 54.55 -28.87 -9.38
CA ILE A 244 54.19 -27.54 -9.91
C ILE A 244 55.03 -26.44 -9.26
N SER A 245 55.57 -26.65 -8.06
CA SER A 245 56.42 -25.67 -7.38
C SER A 245 57.74 -25.37 -8.09
N LEU A 246 58.19 -26.26 -8.99
CA LEU A 246 59.41 -26.08 -9.77
C LEU A 246 59.22 -25.13 -10.97
N LEU A 247 57.99 -24.74 -11.28
CA LEU A 247 57.69 -23.82 -12.36
C LEU A 247 58.00 -22.36 -11.97
N PRO A 248 58.39 -21.51 -12.93
CA PRO A 248 58.46 -20.07 -12.71
C PRO A 248 57.11 -19.51 -12.24
N GLU A 249 57.14 -18.54 -11.33
CA GLU A 249 55.93 -17.92 -10.76
C GLU A 249 54.96 -17.40 -11.83
N SER A 250 55.49 -16.87 -12.95
CA SER A 250 54.69 -16.42 -14.08
C SER A 250 53.91 -17.54 -14.77
N ALA A 251 54.46 -18.75 -14.84
CA ALA A 251 53.80 -19.92 -15.39
C ALA A 251 52.73 -20.44 -14.43
N ILE A 252 53.04 -20.50 -13.13
CA ILE A 252 52.11 -20.90 -12.07
C ILE A 252 50.88 -19.98 -12.05
N LEU A 253 51.09 -18.66 -12.05
CA LEU A 253 50.01 -17.69 -12.13
C LEU A 253 49.15 -17.90 -13.36
N LYS A 254 49.78 -18.12 -14.53
CA LYS A 254 49.07 -18.34 -15.78
C LYS A 254 48.21 -19.61 -15.75
N ILE A 255 48.69 -20.68 -15.10
CA ILE A 255 47.90 -21.91 -14.87
C ILE A 255 46.66 -21.58 -14.02
N PHE A 256 46.84 -20.91 -12.88
CA PHE A 256 45.72 -20.57 -11.99
C PHE A 256 44.74 -19.55 -12.58
N PHE A 257 45.18 -18.66 -13.49
CA PHE A 257 44.29 -17.75 -14.21
C PHE A 257 43.29 -18.45 -15.15
N TYR A 258 43.59 -19.67 -15.60
CA TYR A 258 42.66 -20.45 -16.42
C TYR A 258 41.64 -21.24 -15.59
N LEU A 259 41.77 -21.26 -14.26
CA LEU A 259 40.89 -21.98 -13.37
C LEU A 259 39.68 -21.13 -12.96
N THR A 260 38.56 -21.80 -12.68
CA THR A 260 37.41 -21.11 -12.09
C THR A 260 37.67 -20.81 -10.62
N LEU A 261 36.92 -19.87 -10.04
CA LEU A 261 36.98 -19.58 -8.60
C LEU A 261 36.89 -20.83 -7.73
N ARG A 262 36.04 -21.79 -8.11
CA ARG A 262 35.87 -23.06 -7.41
C ARG A 262 37.15 -23.89 -7.47
N ASP A 263 37.74 -24.00 -8.65
CA ASP A 263 38.92 -24.83 -8.87
C ASP A 263 40.15 -24.23 -8.18
N VAL A 264 40.29 -22.89 -8.16
CA VAL A 264 41.32 -22.19 -7.38
C VAL A 264 41.22 -22.52 -5.88
N ILE A 265 40.00 -22.56 -5.33
CA ILE A 265 39.78 -22.93 -3.92
C ILE A 265 40.15 -24.39 -3.66
N ILE A 266 39.78 -25.30 -4.57
CA ILE A 266 40.13 -26.73 -4.47
C ILE A 266 41.64 -26.92 -4.55
N CYS A 267 42.31 -26.22 -5.48
CA CYS A 267 43.77 -26.24 -5.60
C CYS A 267 44.47 -25.81 -4.31
N GLY A 268 43.93 -24.83 -3.59
CA GLY A 268 44.47 -24.40 -2.30
C GLY A 268 44.35 -25.46 -1.19
N GLN A 269 43.61 -26.56 -1.40
CA GLN A 269 43.46 -27.68 -0.47
C GLN A 269 44.38 -28.86 -0.80
N VAL A 270 45.10 -28.83 -1.93
CA VAL A 270 45.94 -29.95 -2.39
C VAL A 270 47.22 -30.08 -1.54
N SER A 271 47.91 -28.97 -1.31
CA SER A 271 49.14 -28.94 -0.50
C SER A 271 49.41 -27.52 0.04
N HIS A 272 50.32 -27.39 1.01
CA HIS A 272 50.73 -26.09 1.52
C HIS A 272 51.37 -25.20 0.43
N SER A 273 52.12 -25.82 -0.50
CA SER A 273 52.72 -25.12 -1.64
C SER A 273 51.65 -24.51 -2.55
N TRP A 274 50.62 -25.30 -2.90
CA TRP A 274 49.52 -24.82 -3.74
C TRP A 274 48.63 -23.81 -3.01
N MET A 275 48.48 -23.95 -1.69
CA MET A 275 47.81 -22.96 -0.85
C MET A 275 48.48 -21.59 -0.97
N LEU A 276 49.82 -21.52 -0.96
CA LEU A 276 50.55 -20.27 -1.12
C LEU A 276 50.41 -19.70 -2.54
N MET A 277 50.49 -20.54 -3.57
CA MET A 277 50.35 -20.09 -4.97
C MET A 277 48.96 -19.52 -5.25
N THR A 278 47.90 -20.14 -4.73
CA THR A 278 46.52 -19.67 -4.89
C THR A 278 46.21 -18.39 -4.09
N GLN A 279 47.10 -17.97 -3.19
CA GLN A 279 47.00 -16.71 -2.45
C GLN A 279 47.64 -15.52 -3.18
N ALA A 280 48.18 -15.70 -4.39
CA ALA A 280 48.74 -14.59 -5.14
C ALA A 280 47.66 -13.53 -5.44
N SER A 281 47.94 -12.26 -5.09
CA SER A 281 46.98 -11.15 -5.17
C SER A 281 46.38 -10.97 -6.57
N SER A 282 47.19 -11.19 -7.60
CA SER A 282 46.83 -11.07 -9.01
C SER A 282 45.70 -12.02 -9.43
N LEU A 283 45.60 -13.21 -8.81
CA LEU A 283 44.53 -14.18 -9.08
C LEU A 283 43.16 -13.70 -8.58
N TRP A 284 43.13 -12.78 -7.62
CA TRP A 284 41.91 -12.29 -6.98
C TRP A 284 41.45 -10.94 -7.52
N ASN A 285 42.10 -10.42 -8.57
CA ASN A 285 41.69 -9.17 -9.22
C ASN A 285 40.31 -9.30 -9.88
N ASN A 286 39.99 -10.47 -10.43
CA ASN A 286 38.74 -10.75 -11.14
C ASN A 286 38.02 -11.94 -10.51
N ILE A 287 36.97 -11.68 -9.73
CA ILE A 287 36.20 -12.72 -9.04
C ILE A 287 34.83 -12.88 -9.70
N ASP A 288 34.55 -14.09 -10.21
CA ASP A 288 33.25 -14.44 -10.79
C ASP A 288 32.51 -15.48 -9.93
N PHE A 289 31.44 -15.04 -9.25
CA PHE A 289 30.56 -15.90 -8.46
C PHE A 289 29.41 -16.51 -9.26
N SER A 290 29.19 -16.10 -10.52
CA SER A 290 28.05 -16.56 -11.33
C SER A 290 28.06 -18.07 -11.58
N LEU A 291 29.25 -18.66 -11.70
CA LEU A 291 29.46 -20.10 -11.87
C LEU A 291 29.17 -20.90 -10.59
N VAL A 292 29.15 -20.25 -9.43
CA VAL A 292 29.02 -20.89 -8.11
C VAL A 292 27.74 -20.47 -7.36
N ARG A 293 26.80 -19.86 -8.10
CA ARG A 293 25.56 -19.24 -7.63
C ARG A 293 24.70 -20.05 -6.66
N SER A 294 24.69 -21.38 -6.78
CA SER A 294 23.83 -22.29 -6.02
C SER A 294 24.59 -23.18 -5.04
N MET A 295 25.92 -23.13 -5.05
CA MET A 295 26.78 -24.03 -4.28
C MET A 295 27.49 -23.33 -3.12
N ILE A 296 27.78 -22.03 -3.22
CA ILE A 296 28.51 -21.31 -2.17
C ILE A 296 27.52 -20.58 -1.25
N PRO A 297 27.44 -20.91 0.05
CA PRO A 297 26.67 -20.13 1.00
C PRO A 297 27.30 -18.76 1.25
N ASP A 298 26.45 -17.75 1.48
CA ASP A 298 26.81 -16.34 1.71
C ASP A 298 28.03 -16.11 2.61
N LYS A 299 28.24 -16.94 3.65
CA LYS A 299 29.35 -16.79 4.60
C LYS A 299 30.73 -16.84 3.93
N TYR A 300 30.89 -17.72 2.93
CA TYR A 300 32.19 -17.89 2.26
C TYR A 300 32.44 -16.79 1.24
N ILE A 301 31.38 -16.25 0.63
CA ILE A 301 31.47 -15.08 -0.25
C ILE A 301 31.99 -13.89 0.57
N VAL A 302 31.45 -13.67 1.76
CA VAL A 302 31.92 -12.61 2.68
C VAL A 302 33.37 -12.83 3.09
N SER A 303 33.78 -14.05 3.46
CA SER A 303 35.15 -14.30 3.89
C SER A 303 36.18 -14.09 2.76
N ILE A 304 35.86 -14.51 1.53
CA ILE A 304 36.71 -14.30 0.35
C ILE A 304 36.84 -12.79 0.08
N LEU A 305 35.71 -12.07 0.06
CA LEU A 305 35.70 -10.63 -0.21
C LEU A 305 36.41 -9.84 0.89
N GLN A 306 36.24 -10.19 2.16
CA GLN A 306 36.96 -9.54 3.26
C GLN A 306 38.47 -9.75 3.15
N ARG A 307 38.92 -10.95 2.77
CA ARG A 307 40.34 -11.28 2.64
C ARG A 307 41.01 -10.55 1.48
N TRP A 308 40.33 -10.43 0.33
CA TRP A 308 40.92 -9.90 -0.89
C TRP A 308 40.42 -8.52 -1.30
N ARG A 309 39.65 -7.84 -0.44
CA ARG A 309 38.98 -6.55 -0.73
C ARG A 309 39.86 -5.48 -1.39
N LEU A 310 41.17 -5.46 -1.08
CA LEU A 310 42.11 -4.47 -1.60
C LEU A 310 42.63 -4.80 -3.01
N ASN A 311 42.49 -6.05 -3.44
CA ASN A 311 43.00 -6.55 -4.72
C ASN A 311 41.88 -6.72 -5.76
N VAL A 312 40.61 -6.83 -5.34
CA VAL A 312 39.48 -7.03 -6.26
C VAL A 312 39.22 -5.79 -7.11
N LEU A 313 39.37 -5.93 -8.44
CA LEU A 313 39.08 -4.90 -9.44
C LEU A 313 37.75 -5.16 -10.16
N HIS A 314 37.44 -6.43 -10.46
CA HIS A 314 36.21 -6.83 -11.12
C HIS A 314 35.50 -7.93 -10.34
N LEU A 315 34.21 -7.73 -10.10
CA LEU A 315 33.38 -8.61 -9.29
C LEU A 315 32.05 -8.90 -10.00
N ASN A 316 31.77 -10.18 -10.25
CA ASN A 316 30.55 -10.62 -10.91
C ASN A 316 29.66 -11.45 -9.95
N PHE A 317 28.46 -10.95 -9.65
CA PHE A 317 27.44 -11.62 -8.83
C PHE A 317 26.23 -12.12 -9.62
N ARG A 318 26.34 -12.22 -10.95
CA ARG A 318 25.19 -12.54 -11.80
C ARG A 318 24.57 -13.88 -11.40
N GLY A 319 23.32 -13.85 -10.95
CA GLY A 319 22.56 -15.03 -10.56
C GLY A 319 22.76 -15.50 -9.12
N CYS A 320 23.56 -14.80 -8.30
CA CYS A 320 23.71 -15.08 -6.87
C CYS A 320 22.58 -14.43 -6.07
N ALA A 321 21.87 -15.20 -5.24
CA ALA A 321 20.83 -14.70 -4.35
C ALA A 321 21.42 -14.22 -3.01
N LEU A 322 22.16 -13.12 -3.02
CA LEU A 322 22.82 -12.58 -1.83
C LEU A 322 21.83 -11.86 -0.91
N ARG A 323 21.87 -12.17 0.39
CA ARG A 323 21.09 -11.42 1.39
C ARG A 323 21.65 -10.00 1.56
N VAL A 324 20.78 -9.02 1.80
CA VAL A 324 21.17 -7.61 2.01
C VAL A 324 22.17 -7.45 3.19
N LYS A 325 22.08 -8.30 4.21
CA LYS A 325 23.03 -8.34 5.33
C LYS A 325 24.46 -8.71 4.88
N THR A 326 24.58 -9.57 3.88
CA THR A 326 25.84 -10.07 3.29
C THR A 326 26.59 -8.96 2.55
N LEU A 327 25.86 -8.08 1.87
CA LEU A 327 26.45 -6.90 1.21
C LEU A 327 26.92 -5.85 2.23
N LYS A 328 26.16 -5.64 3.31
CA LYS A 328 26.56 -4.73 4.40
C LYS A 328 27.81 -5.19 5.15
N SER A 329 28.04 -6.50 5.32
CA SER A 329 29.21 -7.04 6.02
C SER A 329 30.53 -6.88 5.26
N VAL A 330 30.48 -6.65 3.95
CA VAL A 330 31.69 -6.37 3.13
C VAL A 330 32.11 -4.89 3.26
N SER A 331 31.15 -3.99 3.48
CA SER A 331 31.39 -2.54 3.61
C SER A 331 31.80 -2.09 5.02
N LYS A 332 31.53 -2.88 6.07
CA LYS A 332 31.53 -2.40 7.47
C LYS A 332 32.91 -2.17 8.12
N TYR A 333 34.02 -2.33 7.38
CA TYR A 333 35.38 -2.14 7.89
C TYR A 333 36.26 -1.25 6.99
N GLY A 334 35.65 -0.41 6.15
CA GLY A 334 36.35 0.63 5.40
C GLY A 334 35.87 2.00 5.87
N TYR A 335 36.72 2.68 6.64
CA TYR A 335 36.69 4.08 7.10
C TYR A 335 35.34 4.76 7.30
#